data_AF-A0A4R8A1S0-F1
#
_entry.id   AF-A0A4R8A1S0-F1
#
_cell.length_a   1.000
_cell.length_b   1.000
_cell.length_c   1.000
_cell.angle_alpha   90.00
_cell.angle_beta   90.00
_cell.angle_gamma   90.00
#
_symmetry.space_group_name_H-M   'P 1'
#
loop_
_entity.id
_entity.type
_entity.pdbx_description
1 polymer ?
#
loop_
_entity_poly.entity_id
_entity_poly.type
_entity_poly.pdbx_seq_one_letter_code
_entity_poly.pdbx_strand_id
1 'polypeptide(L)'
;MQWTDLKYGDRVHASCHEPSKSSGATPEPPAGANHLLTAARMRTVSRSAPGRPMSRSELAQRVAELLYAVSTKRYPITGHYIAKLERGAVWWPCEEYRAALCLILGARDDSELGFRSRRGCRPAPPPEPLD
;
A
#
# COMPACT_ATOMS: atom_id res chain seq x y z
N MET A 1 -11.28 8.63 26.89
CA MET A 1 -10.64 7.29 26.90
C MET A 1 -9.44 7.34 25.97
N GLN A 2 -8.28 7.66 26.54
CA GLN A 2 -6.99 7.78 25.86
C GLN A 2 -6.31 6.40 25.88
N TRP A 3 -5.87 5.90 24.73
CA TRP A 3 -4.99 4.74 24.61
C TRP A 3 -3.63 5.26 24.14
N THR A 4 -2.76 5.55 25.08
CA THR A 4 -1.32 5.71 24.85
C THR A 4 -0.60 4.65 25.68
N ASP A 5 0.51 4.15 25.12
CA ASP A 5 1.47 3.23 25.71
C ASP A 5 1.05 1.75 25.82
N LEU A 6 1.37 0.99 24.77
CA LEU A 6 1.95 -0.34 24.96
C LEU A 6 3.21 -0.48 24.10
N LYS A 7 4.35 -0.32 24.77
CA LYS A 7 5.67 -0.73 24.32
C LYS A 7 5.66 -2.21 23.98
N TYR A 8 6.14 -2.58 22.80
CA TYR A 8 6.61 -3.93 22.52
C TYR A 8 8.09 -3.82 22.14
N GLY A 9 8.95 -4.13 23.11
CA GLY A 9 10.40 -4.23 22.96
C GLY A 9 10.87 -5.68 22.77
N ASP A 10 12.04 -5.81 22.15
CA ASP A 10 12.96 -6.96 22.09
C ASP A 10 12.49 -8.21 21.31
N ARG A 11 13.24 -8.85 20.41
CA ARG A 11 14.58 -8.65 19.81
C ARG A 11 14.74 -9.75 18.74
N VAL A 12 15.16 -9.43 17.52
CA VAL A 12 16.24 -10.19 16.83
C VAL A 12 16.96 -9.21 15.92
N HIS A 13 18.28 -9.19 16.07
CA HIS A 13 19.21 -8.30 15.39
C HIS A 13 19.25 -8.58 13.88
N ALA A 14 19.04 -7.55 13.07
CA ALA A 14 19.70 -7.41 11.77
C ALA A 14 20.36 -6.02 11.74
N SER A 15 21.58 -5.98 12.28
CA SER A 15 22.49 -4.88 12.03
C SER A 15 22.86 -4.90 10.54
N CYS A 16 22.75 -3.75 9.86
CA CYS A 16 23.60 -3.34 8.76
C CYS A 16 23.29 -1.88 8.38
N HIS A 17 24.11 -0.97 8.92
CA HIS A 17 24.59 0.30 8.34
C HIS A 17 23.58 1.30 7.73
N GLU A 18 23.47 2.47 8.36
CA GLU A 18 23.10 3.71 7.66
C GLU A 18 24.25 4.18 6.77
N PRO A 19 24.05 4.52 5.48
CA PRO A 19 24.97 5.34 4.76
C PRO A 19 24.54 6.82 4.82
N SER A 20 25.52 7.66 5.18
CA SER A 20 25.47 9.11 5.13
C SER A 20 25.13 9.68 3.74
N LYS A 21 24.56 10.88 3.79
CA LYS A 21 24.24 11.80 2.68
C LYS A 21 25.27 11.81 1.53
N SER A 22 24.77 11.77 0.30
CA SER A 22 25.47 12.32 -0.87
C SER A 22 24.49 13.14 -1.72
N SER A 23 24.92 14.36 -2.00
CA SER A 23 24.24 15.38 -2.81
C SER A 23 24.21 14.98 -4.29
N GLY A 24 23.16 15.37 -5.01
CA GLY A 24 23.26 15.71 -6.43
C GLY A 24 23.28 14.56 -7.45
N ALA A 25 22.18 13.83 -7.56
CA ALA A 25 21.73 13.19 -8.81
C ALA A 25 20.24 12.92 -8.62
N THR A 26 19.39 13.19 -9.62
CA THR A 26 18.03 12.63 -9.59
C THR A 26 18.22 11.12 -9.51
N PRO A 27 17.91 10.47 -8.38
CA PRO A 27 18.10 9.03 -8.31
C PRO A 27 17.08 8.45 -9.28
N GLU A 28 17.55 7.87 -10.38
CA GLU A 28 16.80 6.85 -11.10
C GLU A 28 16.21 5.95 -10.01
N PRO A 29 14.87 5.89 -9.90
CA PRO A 29 14.29 5.22 -8.77
C PRO A 29 14.75 3.77 -8.75
N PRO A 30 15.00 3.20 -7.57
CA PRO A 30 15.58 1.86 -7.47
C PRO A 30 14.71 0.90 -8.27
N ALA A 31 15.34 0.16 -9.19
CA ALA A 31 14.67 -0.82 -10.05
C ALA A 31 13.86 -1.77 -9.16
N GLY A 32 12.53 -1.60 -9.15
CA GLY A 32 11.62 -2.30 -8.23
C GLY A 32 10.62 -1.40 -7.50
N ALA A 33 10.80 -0.08 -7.47
CA ALA A 33 9.81 0.81 -6.86
C ALA A 33 8.47 0.83 -7.62
N ASN A 34 7.37 0.87 -6.87
CA ASN A 34 6.02 0.99 -7.40
C ASN A 34 5.65 2.46 -7.64
N HIS A 35 6.06 2.97 -8.80
CA HIS A 35 5.75 4.33 -9.24
C HIS A 35 4.27 4.55 -9.52
N LEU A 36 3.54 3.50 -9.93
CA LEU A 36 2.13 3.58 -10.24
C LEU A 36 1.30 3.89 -8.99
N LEU A 37 1.54 3.16 -7.90
CA LEU A 37 0.93 3.44 -6.60
C LEU A 37 1.32 4.84 -6.08
N THR A 38 2.61 5.19 -6.20
CA THR A 38 3.11 6.51 -5.77
C THR A 38 2.40 7.63 -6.53
N ALA A 39 2.31 7.52 -7.86
CA ALA A 39 1.65 8.50 -8.70
C ALA A 39 0.15 8.58 -8.43
N ALA A 40 -0.53 7.45 -8.21
CA ALA A 40 -1.96 7.42 -7.89
C ALA A 40 -2.25 8.15 -6.58
N ARG A 41 -1.46 7.90 -5.53
CA ARG A 41 -1.57 8.65 -4.27
C ARG A 41 -1.32 10.14 -4.47
N MET A 42 -0.28 10.51 -5.21
CA MET A 42 0.06 11.93 -5.40
C MET A 42 -0.97 12.71 -6.22
N ARG A 43 -1.71 12.03 -7.12
CA ARG A 43 -2.83 12.61 -7.88
C ARG A 43 -4.08 12.82 -7.02
N THR A 44 -4.20 12.08 -5.92
CA THR A 44 -5.37 12.16 -5.05
C THR A 44 -5.19 13.30 -4.05
N VAL A 45 -6.13 14.25 -4.03
CA VAL A 45 -6.11 15.38 -3.09
C VAL A 45 -6.36 14.90 -1.66
N SER A 46 -5.58 15.41 -0.72
CA SER A 46 -5.76 15.16 0.70
C SER A 46 -7.08 15.78 1.19
N ARG A 47 -7.86 15.02 1.96
CA ARG A 47 -9.05 15.54 2.65
C ARG A 47 -8.67 16.36 3.87
N SER A 48 -7.55 16.01 4.52
CA SER A 48 -7.09 16.66 5.75
C SER A 48 -6.19 17.87 5.50
N ALA A 49 -5.59 17.98 4.31
CA ALA A 49 -4.71 19.09 3.93
C ALA A 49 -5.08 19.63 2.53
N PRO A 50 -6.04 20.58 2.44
CA PRO A 50 -6.48 21.14 1.16
C PRO A 50 -5.32 21.64 0.30
N GLY A 51 -5.38 21.35 -1.01
CA GLY A 51 -4.34 21.73 -1.98
C GLY A 51 -3.06 20.90 -1.91
N ARG A 52 -2.96 19.89 -1.02
CA ARG A 52 -1.82 18.98 -0.95
C ARG A 52 -2.20 17.58 -1.43
N PRO A 53 -1.25 16.82 -2.01
CA PRO A 53 -1.42 15.40 -2.24
C PRO A 53 -1.69 14.62 -0.95
N MET A 54 -2.47 13.54 -1.06
CA MET A 54 -2.75 12.64 0.04
C MET A 54 -1.48 12.06 0.64
N SER A 55 -1.33 12.09 1.97
CA SER A 55 -0.16 11.49 2.62
C SER A 55 -0.25 9.95 2.69
N ARG A 56 0.87 9.27 2.94
CA ARG A 56 0.88 7.81 3.15
C ARG A 56 0.06 7.40 4.38
N SER A 57 0.15 8.16 5.45
CA SER A 57 -0.59 7.91 6.70
C SER A 57 -2.08 8.11 6.50
N GLU A 58 -2.47 9.16 5.77
CA GLU A 58 -3.87 9.41 5.40
C GLU A 58 -4.42 8.29 4.52
N LEU A 59 -3.66 7.83 3.52
CA LEU A 59 -4.06 6.68 2.71
C LEU A 59 -4.28 5.44 3.57
N ALA A 60 -3.34 5.13 4.47
CA ALA A 60 -3.45 3.99 5.37
C ALA A 60 -4.70 4.09 6.27
N GLN A 61 -4.95 5.28 6.84
CA GLN A 61 -6.13 5.52 7.65
C GLN A 61 -7.42 5.28 6.86
N ARG A 62 -7.52 5.83 5.65
CA ARG A 62 -8.70 5.65 4.79
C ARG A 62 -8.93 4.19 4.41
N VAL A 63 -7.85 3.44 4.14
CA VAL A 63 -7.95 1.99 3.88
C VAL A 63 -8.45 1.25 5.12
N ALA A 64 -7.91 1.55 6.30
CA ALA A 64 -8.35 0.93 7.55
C ALA A 64 -9.83 1.22 7.83
N GLU A 65 -10.27 2.46 7.65
CA GLU A 65 -11.66 2.89 7.82
C GLU A 65 -12.60 2.17 6.85
N LEU A 66 -12.24 2.10 5.56
CA LEU A 66 -13.04 1.41 4.54
C LEU A 66 -13.18 -0.09 4.86
N LEU A 67 -12.07 -0.75 5.20
CA LEU A 67 -12.08 -2.17 5.53
C LEU A 67 -12.88 -2.47 6.79
N TYR A 68 -12.79 -1.59 7.79
CA TYR A 68 -13.62 -1.71 8.98
C TYR A 68 -15.10 -1.55 8.66
N ALA A 69 -15.46 -0.59 7.81
CA ALA A 69 -16.85 -0.36 7.41
C ALA A 69 -17.47 -1.56 6.67
N VAL A 70 -16.72 -2.25 5.80
CA VAL A 70 -17.24 -3.37 5.01
C VAL A 70 -17.20 -4.72 5.74
N SER A 71 -16.23 -4.94 6.63
CA SER A 71 -15.99 -6.26 7.23
C SER A 71 -16.16 -6.32 8.75
N THR A 72 -16.28 -5.16 9.42
CA THR A 72 -16.23 -5.01 10.88
C THR A 72 -14.93 -5.53 11.52
N LYS A 73 -13.90 -5.84 10.72
CA LYS A 73 -12.58 -6.28 11.19
C LYS A 73 -11.60 -5.12 11.21
N ARG A 74 -10.72 -5.11 12.22
CA ARG A 74 -9.61 -4.13 12.29
C ARG A 74 -8.40 -4.64 11.54
N TYR A 75 -7.85 -3.79 10.68
CA TYR A 75 -6.64 -4.08 9.91
C TYR A 75 -5.49 -3.15 10.34
N PRO A 76 -4.30 -3.69 10.68
CA PRO A 76 -3.16 -2.89 11.13
C PRO A 76 -2.36 -2.30 9.96
N ILE A 77 -3.05 -1.61 9.03
CA ILE A 77 -2.39 -0.92 7.92
C ILE A 77 -1.87 0.45 8.37
N THR A 78 -0.62 0.78 8.03
CA THR A 78 0.04 2.00 8.47
C THR A 78 0.71 2.73 7.31
N GLY A 79 1.06 4.01 7.49
CA GLY A 79 1.81 4.76 6.48
C GLY A 79 3.18 4.13 6.16
N HIS A 80 3.79 3.43 7.12
CA HIS A 80 5.01 2.64 6.89
C HIS A 80 4.75 1.44 5.97
N TYR A 81 3.61 0.75 6.12
CA TYR A 81 3.22 -0.31 5.20
C TYR A 81 3.01 0.21 3.78
N ILE A 82 2.35 1.36 3.62
CA ILE A 82 2.22 2.04 2.32
C ILE A 82 3.60 2.37 1.73
N ALA A 83 4.55 2.85 2.54
CA ALA A 83 5.90 3.10 2.06
C ALA A 83 6.60 1.82 1.56
N LYS A 84 6.34 0.65 2.17
CA LYS A 84 6.86 -0.63 1.68
C LYS A 84 6.26 -1.02 0.33
N LEU A 85 4.96 -0.78 0.13
CA LEU A 85 4.30 -1.01 -1.16
C LEU A 85 4.87 -0.08 -2.24
N GLU A 86 5.01 1.21 -1.96
CA GLU A 86 5.58 2.20 -2.89
C GLU A 86 7.04 1.88 -3.27
N ARG A 87 7.84 1.34 -2.33
CA ARG A 87 9.21 0.88 -2.63
C ARG A 87 9.27 -0.46 -3.35
N GLY A 88 8.13 -1.15 -3.52
CA GLY A 88 8.06 -2.49 -4.08
C GLY A 88 8.61 -3.60 -3.18
N ALA A 89 8.88 -3.32 -1.89
CA ALA A 89 9.26 -4.34 -0.92
C ALA A 89 8.13 -5.35 -0.67
N VAL A 90 6.89 -4.93 -0.92
CA VAL A 90 5.72 -5.81 -1.00
C VAL A 90 5.10 -5.62 -2.38
N TRP A 91 5.14 -6.67 -3.19
CA TRP A 91 4.74 -6.64 -4.60
C TRP A 91 3.31 -7.15 -4.84
N TRP A 92 2.76 -7.92 -3.89
CA TRP A 92 1.40 -8.47 -3.97
C TRP A 92 0.73 -8.52 -2.58
N PRO A 93 0.05 -7.44 -2.15
CA PRO A 93 -0.69 -7.42 -0.90
C PRO A 93 -1.96 -8.31 -0.97
N CYS A 94 -2.56 -8.58 0.19
CA CYS A 94 -3.80 -9.37 0.25
C CYS A 94 -4.93 -8.68 -0.50
N GLU A 95 -5.95 -9.46 -0.84
CA GLU A 95 -7.05 -9.03 -1.70
C GLU A 95 -7.82 -7.85 -1.14
N GLU A 96 -8.09 -7.86 0.16
CA GLU A 96 -8.82 -6.79 0.83
C GLU A 96 -8.07 -5.46 0.73
N TYR A 97 -6.73 -5.48 0.88
CA TYR A 97 -5.91 -4.30 0.74
C TYR A 97 -5.87 -3.79 -0.69
N ARG A 98 -5.73 -4.69 -1.68
CA ARG A 98 -5.76 -4.32 -3.09
C ARG A 98 -7.09 -3.67 -3.46
N ALA A 99 -8.21 -4.32 -3.14
CA ALA A 99 -9.54 -3.80 -3.43
C ALA A 99 -9.78 -2.43 -2.77
N ALA A 100 -9.42 -2.28 -1.50
CA ALA A 100 -9.56 -1.00 -0.80
C ALA A 100 -8.68 0.11 -1.39
N LEU A 101 -7.45 -0.20 -1.79
CA LEU A 101 -6.54 0.74 -2.44
C LEU A 101 -7.08 1.18 -3.80
N CYS A 102 -7.60 0.26 -4.62
CA CYS A 102 -8.20 0.59 -5.90
C CYS A 102 -9.40 1.52 -5.74
N LEU A 103 -10.30 1.22 -4.79
CA LEU A 103 -11.47 2.06 -4.50
C LEU A 103 -11.08 3.47 -4.03
N ILE A 104 -10.11 3.61 -3.12
CA ILE A 104 -9.73 4.92 -2.57
C ILE A 104 -8.97 5.77 -3.58
N LEU A 105 -8.12 5.15 -4.40
CA LEU A 105 -7.29 5.84 -5.39
C LEU A 105 -7.97 5.97 -6.77
N GLY A 106 -9.20 5.45 -6.91
CA GLY A 106 -9.96 5.50 -8.16
C GLY A 106 -9.34 4.67 -9.29
N ALA A 107 -8.62 3.60 -8.96
CA ALA A 107 -8.06 2.68 -9.94
C ALA A 107 -9.08 1.61 -10.34
N ARG A 108 -9.09 1.24 -11.61
CA ARG A 108 -10.00 0.22 -12.17
C ARG A 108 -9.64 -1.18 -11.72
N ASP A 109 -8.35 -1.46 -11.63
CA ASP A 109 -7.82 -2.75 -11.24
C ASP A 109 -6.41 -2.63 -10.62
N ASP A 110 -5.93 -3.75 -10.09
CA ASP A 110 -4.65 -3.87 -9.39
C ASP A 110 -3.44 -3.44 -10.23
N SER A 111 -3.51 -3.64 -11.55
CA SER A 111 -2.40 -3.37 -12.46
C SER A 111 -2.18 -1.87 -12.68
N GLU A 112 -3.25 -1.05 -12.59
CA GLU A 112 -3.15 0.41 -12.59
C GLU A 112 -2.42 0.96 -11.36
N LEU A 113 -2.40 0.20 -10.26
CA LEU A 113 -1.61 0.48 -9.06
C LEU A 113 -0.25 -0.24 -9.06
N GLY A 114 0.09 -0.95 -10.13
CA GLY A 114 1.36 -1.66 -10.27
C GLY A 114 1.47 -2.95 -9.45
N PHE A 115 0.37 -3.46 -8.89
CA PHE A 115 0.37 -4.78 -8.29
C PHE A 115 0.30 -5.83 -9.40
N ARG A 116 1.22 -6.81 -9.38
CA ARG A 116 1.23 -7.92 -10.35
C ARG A 116 1.37 -9.26 -9.64
N SER A 117 0.43 -10.18 -9.86
CA SER A 117 0.54 -11.54 -9.36
C SER A 117 1.65 -12.28 -10.12
N ARG A 118 2.56 -12.96 -9.43
CA ARG A 118 3.55 -13.87 -10.04
C ARG A 118 2.90 -15.17 -10.50
N ARG A 119 1.72 -15.50 -9.96
CA ARG A 119 0.88 -16.56 -10.50
C ARG A 119 0.02 -15.92 -11.58
N GLY A 120 0.38 -16.19 -12.84
CA GLY A 120 -0.47 -15.89 -13.98
C GLY A 120 -1.87 -16.37 -13.64
N CYS A 121 -2.84 -15.47 -13.74
CA CYS A 121 -4.24 -15.80 -13.60
C CYS A 121 -4.52 -16.95 -14.56
N ARG A 122 -4.64 -18.18 -14.06
CA ARG A 122 -5.37 -19.21 -14.79
C ARG A 122 -6.82 -18.80 -14.59
N PRO A 123 -7.52 -18.28 -15.60
CA PRO A 123 -8.95 -18.09 -15.47
C PRO A 123 -9.55 -19.43 -15.04
N ALA A 124 -10.42 -19.42 -14.03
CA ALA A 124 -11.24 -20.59 -13.75
C ALA A 124 -11.91 -20.98 -15.07
N PRO A 125 -11.91 -22.28 -15.46
CA PRO A 125 -12.68 -22.68 -16.62
C PRO A 125 -14.12 -22.18 -16.41
N PRO A 126 -14.78 -21.64 -17.45
CA PRO A 126 -16.18 -21.26 -17.34
C PRO A 126 -16.96 -22.44 -16.75
N PRO A 127 -17.99 -22.21 -15.92
CA PRO A 127 -18.80 -23.31 -15.42
C PRO A 127 -19.28 -24.12 -16.64
N GLU A 128 -18.85 -25.38 -16.72
CA GLU A 128 -19.36 -26.30 -17.74
C GLU A 128 -20.88 -26.28 -17.62
N PRO A 129 -21.62 -25.94 -18.69
CA PRO A 129 -23.06 -26.13 -18.70
C PRO A 129 -23.30 -27.61 -18.42
N LEU A 130 -24.11 -27.90 -17.39
CA LEU A 130 -24.67 -29.23 -17.20
C LEU A 130 -25.69 -29.46 -18.31
N ASP A 131 -25.26 -30.03 -19.44
CA ASP A 131 -26.08 -30.79 -20.40
C ASP A 131 -25.21 -31.57 -21.39
#